data_AF-A0A9E2CGM7-F1
#
_entry.id   AF-A0A9E2CGM7-F1
#
_cell.length_a   1.000
_cell.length_b   1.000
_cell.length_c   1.000
_cell.angle_alpha   90.00
_cell.angle_beta   90.00
_cell.angle_gamma   90.00
#
_symmetry.space_group_name_H-M   'P 1'
#
loop_
_entity.id
_entity.type
_entity.pdbx_description
1 polymer ?
#
loop_
_entity_poly.entity_id
_entity_poly.type
_entity_poly.pdbx_seq_one_letter_code
_entity_poly.pdbx_strand_id
1 'polypeptide(L)'
;PMSFTTQRFIKHPITQGINSIWFMTPVAVRGGILLAYVYDYPTMVYKKYGAGRVVVVGDDLFFANYISEGEKGIVDYDKVVLNWNLMKWLVGR
;
A
#
# COMPACT_ATOMS: atom_id res chain seq x y z
N PRO A 1 2.87 -24.04 2.95
CA PRO A 1 1.99 -22.88 2.63
C PRO A 1 2.39 -21.68 3.49
N MET A 2 3.08 -20.69 2.93
CA MET A 2 3.31 -19.42 3.64
C MET A 2 1.95 -18.78 3.87
N SER A 3 1.54 -18.70 5.14
CA SER A 3 0.36 -17.94 5.54
C SER A 3 0.66 -16.48 5.23
N PHE A 4 -0.05 -15.91 4.26
CA PHE A 4 -0.09 -14.45 4.09
C PHE A 4 -0.39 -13.86 5.46
N THR A 5 0.55 -13.04 5.93
CA THR A 5 0.45 -12.27 7.15
C THR A 5 -0.93 -11.58 7.19
N THR A 6 -1.53 -11.45 8.37
CA THR A 6 -2.87 -10.86 8.53
C THR A 6 -2.84 -9.40 8.08
N GLN A 7 -3.06 -9.18 6.78
CA GLN A 7 -3.14 -7.86 6.18
C GLN A 7 -4.54 -7.32 6.38
N ARG A 8 -4.61 -6.04 6.70
CA ARG A 8 -5.90 -5.35 6.82
C ARG A 8 -5.83 -4.03 6.10
N PHE A 9 -6.68 -3.87 5.10
CA PHE A 9 -6.88 -2.63 4.38
C PHE A 9 -8.12 -1.91 4.92
N ILE A 10 -7.95 -0.65 5.30
CA ILE A 10 -9.04 0.21 5.74
C ILE A 10 -9.77 0.74 4.51
N LYS A 11 -11.10 0.74 4.52
CA LYS A 11 -11.92 1.20 3.40
C LYS A 11 -11.60 2.65 3.04
N HIS A 12 -10.94 2.85 1.90
CA HIS A 12 -10.55 4.15 1.37
C HIS A 12 -10.42 4.06 -0.16
N PRO A 13 -10.60 5.14 -0.93
CA PRO A 13 -10.40 5.09 -2.39
C PRO A 13 -9.02 4.55 -2.82
N ILE A 14 -7.97 4.78 -2.03
CA ILE A 14 -6.62 4.24 -2.29
C ILE A 14 -6.61 2.71 -2.23
N THR A 15 -7.28 2.12 -1.25
CA THR A 15 -7.23 0.68 -0.93
C THR A 15 -8.41 -0.11 -1.50
N GLN A 16 -9.23 0.54 -2.33
CA GLN A 16 -10.42 -0.09 -2.91
C GLN A 16 -10.03 -1.23 -3.85
N GLY A 17 -10.61 -2.41 -3.61
CA GLY A 17 -10.39 -3.60 -4.44
C GLY A 17 -9.09 -4.35 -4.14
N ILE A 18 -8.33 -3.94 -3.13
CA ILE A 18 -7.11 -4.60 -2.69
C ILE A 18 -7.45 -5.71 -1.70
N ASN A 19 -6.97 -6.93 -1.96
CA ASN A 19 -7.16 -8.08 -1.07
C ASN A 19 -5.87 -8.45 -0.35
N SER A 20 -4.74 -8.47 -1.06
CA SER A 20 -3.44 -8.85 -0.52
C SER A 20 -2.31 -8.27 -1.34
N ILE A 21 -1.27 -7.77 -0.68
CA ILE A 21 0.00 -7.36 -1.31
C ILE A 21 1.10 -8.23 -0.74
N TRP A 22 1.98 -8.79 -1.58
CA TRP A 22 2.93 -9.79 -1.09
C TRP A 22 3.90 -9.23 -0.06
N PHE A 23 4.38 -8.01 -0.25
CA PHE A 23 5.36 -7.37 0.62
C PHE A 23 4.92 -5.97 1.00
N MET A 24 4.79 -5.75 2.29
CA MET A 24 4.63 -4.43 2.88
C MET A 24 5.47 -4.32 4.14
N THR A 25 6.15 -3.20 4.31
CA THR A 25 7.00 -2.92 5.46
C THR A 25 6.29 -2.02 6.47
N PRO A 26 6.49 -2.24 7.78
CA PRO A 26 6.01 -1.31 8.80
C PRO A 26 6.50 0.11 8.58
N VAL A 27 5.61 1.09 8.80
CA VAL A 27 5.92 2.52 8.77
C VAL A 27 5.63 3.15 10.13
N ALA A 28 6.52 4.02 10.57
CA ALA A 28 6.37 4.78 11.81
C ALA A 28 6.11 6.26 11.48
N VAL A 29 4.83 6.64 11.43
CA VAL A 29 4.42 8.03 11.16
C VAL A 29 3.63 8.57 12.34
N ARG A 30 4.01 9.75 12.84
CA ARG A 30 3.29 10.42 13.94
C ARG A 30 2.03 11.12 13.40
N GLY A 31 0.87 10.56 13.72
CA GLY A 31 -0.44 11.07 13.31
C GLY A 31 -0.77 10.77 11.84
N GLY A 32 -2.01 11.05 11.44
CA GLY A 32 -2.57 10.66 10.14
C GLY A 32 -3.62 9.58 10.27
N ILE A 33 -4.17 9.17 9.13
CA ILE A 33 -5.20 8.13 9.03
C ILE A 33 -4.55 6.89 8.43
N LEU A 34 -4.67 5.79 9.16
CA LEU A 34 -4.11 4.50 8.81
C LEU A 34 -4.93 3.88 7.67
N LEU A 35 -4.24 3.37 6.65
CA LEU A 35 -4.86 2.80 5.45
C LEU A 35 -4.61 1.29 5.33
N ALA A 36 -3.48 0.81 5.83
CA ALA A 36 -3.14 -0.61 5.79
C ALA A 36 -2.28 -1.01 6.98
N TYR A 37 -2.38 -2.30 7.35
CA TYR A 37 -1.60 -2.93 8.40
C TYR A 37 -1.13 -4.31 7.96
N VAL A 38 0.02 -4.72 8.48
CA VAL A 38 0.49 -6.10 8.49
C VAL A 38 0.61 -6.50 9.97
N TYR A 39 -0.16 -7.49 10.41
CA TYR A 39 -0.41 -7.72 11.83
C TYR A 39 -0.93 -6.44 12.49
N ASP A 40 -0.31 -5.99 13.59
CA ASP A 40 -0.65 -4.76 14.30
C ASP A 40 0.21 -3.56 13.86
N TYR A 41 1.09 -3.74 12.85
CA TYR A 41 1.99 -2.71 12.39
C TYR A 41 1.37 -1.92 11.22
N PRO A 42 1.27 -0.59 11.32
CA PRO A 42 0.89 0.26 10.19
C PRO A 42 1.85 0.08 9.02
N THR A 43 1.32 -0.06 7.81
CA THR A 43 2.12 -0.11 6.58
C THR A 43 1.75 0.99 5.59
N MET A 44 0.59 1.63 5.77
CA MET A 44 0.20 2.79 5.00
C MET A 44 -0.51 3.82 5.86
N VAL A 45 -0.14 5.09 5.66
CA VAL A 45 -0.73 6.23 6.36
C VAL A 45 -0.93 7.36 5.37
N TYR A 46 -2.05 8.08 5.45
CA TYR A 46 -2.19 9.36 4.78
C TYR A 46 -2.48 10.50 5.74
N LYS A 47 -2.15 11.71 5.30
CA LYS A 47 -2.47 12.94 6.02
C LYS A 47 -2.72 14.08 5.03
N LYS A 48 -3.67 14.94 5.37
CA LYS A 48 -3.89 16.21 4.66
C LYS A 48 -3.10 17.33 5.34
N TYR A 49 -2.53 18.22 4.54
CA TYR A 49 -1.82 19.42 4.96
C TYR A 49 -2.38 20.61 4.19
N GLY A 50 -3.40 21.26 4.76
CA GLY A 50 -4.21 22.23 4.02
C GLY A 50 -4.87 21.57 2.81
N ALA A 51 -4.60 22.11 1.61
CA ALA A 51 -5.04 21.50 0.34
C ALA A 51 -4.14 20.34 -0.13
N GLY A 52 -2.94 20.18 0.45
CA GLY A 52 -2.00 19.12 0.10
C GLY A 52 -2.36 17.77 0.70
N ARG A 53 -1.91 16.70 0.05
CA ARG A 53 -2.10 15.31 0.49
C ARG A 53 -0.74 14.62 0.53
N VAL A 54 -0.47 13.89 1.60
CA VAL A 54 0.74 13.08 1.77
C VAL A 54 0.31 11.67 2.09
N VAL A 55 0.93 10.70 1.42
CA VAL A 55 0.75 9.27 1.69
C VAL A 55 2.13 8.66 1.90
N VAL A 56 2.27 7.89 2.97
CA VAL A 56 3.43 7.07 3.26
C VAL A 56 3.03 5.63 3.02
N VAL A 57 3.82 4.93 2.20
CA VAL A 57 3.63 3.52 1.87
C VAL A 57 4.91 2.79 2.20
N GLY A 58 4.82 1.77 3.06
CA GLY A 58 5.92 0.87 3.35
C GLY A 58 5.97 -0.24 2.31
N ASP A 59 6.70 0.00 1.22
CA ASP A 59 6.96 -0.98 0.15
C ASP A 59 8.18 -0.49 -0.63
N ASP A 60 9.28 -1.24 -0.56
CA ASP A 60 10.54 -0.94 -1.24
C ASP A 60 10.48 -1.17 -2.76
N LEU A 61 9.45 -1.89 -3.22
CA LEU A 61 9.19 -2.24 -4.61
C LEU A 61 7.83 -1.70 -5.07
N PHE A 62 7.34 -0.59 -4.49
CA PHE A 62 6.00 -0.07 -4.76
C PHE A 62 5.70 0.19 -6.24
N PHE A 63 6.70 0.64 -6.99
CA PHE A 63 6.60 0.88 -8.44
C PHE A 63 7.12 -0.29 -9.27
N ALA A 64 7.79 -1.25 -8.64
CA ALA A 64 8.16 -2.50 -9.29
C ALA A 64 6.94 -3.42 -9.21
N ASN A 65 6.13 -3.42 -10.27
CA ASN A 65 4.93 -4.24 -10.42
C ASN A 65 5.23 -5.76 -10.52
N TYR A 66 6.45 -6.17 -10.19
CA TYR A 66 6.92 -7.54 -10.26
C TYR A 66 7.65 -7.90 -8.98
N ILE A 67 7.50 -9.15 -8.57
CA ILE A 67 8.23 -9.75 -7.47
C ILE A 67 9.29 -10.62 -8.11
N SER A 68 10.54 -10.19 -7.95
CA SER A 68 11.71 -10.89 -8.46
C SER A 68 12.23 -11.84 -7.39
N GLU A 69 11.83 -13.11 -7.47
CA GLU A 69 12.65 -14.21 -6.97
C GLU A 69 13.24 -14.95 -8.20
N GLY A 70 14.26 -14.36 -8.84
CA GLY A 70 14.94 -14.93 -10.02
C GLY A 70 14.33 -14.57 -11.39
N GLU A 71 14.69 -15.32 -12.44
CA GLU A 71 14.41 -15.03 -13.87
C GLU A 71 12.92 -15.05 -14.29
N LYS A 72 11.99 -15.32 -13.37
CA LYS A 72 10.54 -15.35 -13.65
C LYS A 72 9.80 -14.42 -12.70
N GLY A 73 9.58 -13.17 -13.11
CA GLY A 73 8.81 -12.20 -12.32
C GLY A 73 7.34 -12.58 -12.22
N ILE A 74 6.80 -12.64 -10.99
CA ILE A 74 5.36 -12.76 -10.74
C ILE A 74 4.79 -11.35 -10.59
N VAL A 75 3.71 -11.05 -11.30
CA VAL A 75 3.03 -9.75 -11.20
C VAL A 75 2.10 -9.75 -9.99
N ASP A 76 2.29 -8.78 -9.10
CA ASP A 76 1.36 -8.50 -7.99
C ASP A 76 0.29 -7.52 -8.49
N TYR A 77 -0.83 -8.07 -8.98
CA TYR A 77 -1.91 -7.25 -9.57
C TYR A 77 -2.55 -6.29 -8.56
N ASP A 78 -2.67 -6.69 -7.30
CA ASP A 78 -3.22 -5.83 -6.25
C ASP A 78 -2.27 -4.65 -5.98
N LYS A 79 -0.94 -4.85 -6.09
CA LYS A 79 0.02 -3.74 -6.05
C LYS A 79 -0.16 -2.76 -7.21
N VAL A 80 -0.40 -3.26 -8.44
CA VAL A 80 -0.69 -2.40 -9.60
C VAL A 80 -1.95 -1.56 -9.37
N VAL A 81 -3.01 -2.17 -8.84
CA VAL A 81 -4.27 -1.47 -8.52
C VAL A 81 -4.04 -0.44 -7.41
N LEU A 82 -3.26 -0.77 -6.38
CA LEU A 82 -2.93 0.15 -5.29
C LEU A 82 -2.18 1.37 -5.81
N ASN A 83 -1.19 1.15 -6.68
CA ASN A 83 -0.43 2.22 -7.30
C ASN A 83 -1.34 3.15 -8.10
N TRP A 84 -2.19 2.58 -8.97
CA TRP A 84 -3.16 3.34 -9.75
C TRP A 84 -4.11 4.17 -8.88
N ASN A 85 -4.71 3.55 -7.87
CA ASN A 85 -5.65 4.20 -6.96
C ASN A 85 -4.97 5.33 -6.16
N LEU A 86 -3.74 5.10 -5.69
CA LEU A 86 -2.94 6.10 -5.00
C LEU A 86 -2.69 7.32 -5.88
N MET A 87 -2.15 7.10 -7.09
CA MET A 87 -1.82 8.19 -8.00
C MET A 87 -3.08 8.96 -8.43
N LYS A 88 -4.17 8.24 -8.73
CA LYS A 88 -5.47 8.86 -9.02
C LYS A 88 -5.97 9.72 -7.86
N TRP A 89 -5.83 9.25 -6.62
CA TRP A 89 -6.26 10.00 -5.44
C TRP A 89 -5.36 11.20 -5.12
N LEU A 90 -4.05 11.10 -5.38
CA LEU A 90 -3.13 12.22 -5.19
C LEU A 90 -3.35 13.33 -6.21
N VAL A 91 -3.61 12.98 -7.48
CA VAL A 91 -3.87 13.94 -8.56
C VAL A 91 -5.30 14.50 -8.52
N GLY A 92 -6.26 13.71 -8.02
CA GLY A 92 -7.65 14.13 -7.88
C GLY A 92 -7.77 15.35 -6.95
N ARG A 93 -8.38 16.43 -7.45
CA ARG A 93 -8.61 17.68 -6.70
C ARG A 93 -9.47 17.44 -5.45
#